data_AF-A0A2G5T937-F1
#
_entry.id   AF-A0A2G5T937-F1
#
_cell.length_a   1.000
_cell.length_b   1.000
_cell.length_c   1.000
_cell.angle_alpha   90.00
_cell.angle_beta   90.00
_cell.angle_gamma   90.00
#
_symmetry.space_group_name_H-M   'P 1'
#
loop_
_entity.id
_entity.type
_entity.pdbx_description
1 polymer ?
#
loop_
_entity_poly.entity_id
_entity_poly.type
_entity_poly.pdbx_seq_one_letter_code
_entity_poly.pdbx_strand_id
1 'polypeptide(L)'
;MYFFELISYFLLLNFIHSLPVQNSTNGDVSACLKAFYKAAYRGEYNCTESFDFFQVVPAFQQAGFTSHKSCFLEVAKEECSIAQYNLLSTKYQDFLNVLTTVPPSVTPCSDSYFKYNALKCGPMMDELSHRTIDINSVAAKINDTKILEMIELCDKIEACISPVCYSSENQRKSLQEISNGVKLRNTEFAVCISKIERQSPDLSEYTCLDGIDFNTDDRKMQIELYTVKKVCAKRIMKDFCGERAVENFENDVETCLKNLMKLYKTASALNES
;
A
#
# COMPACT_ATOMS: atom_id res chain seq x y z
N MET A 1 16.23 -9.42 13.09
CA MET A 1 16.04 -9.23 11.63
C MET A 1 14.62 -9.58 11.18
N TYR A 2 13.71 -10.01 12.06
CA TYR A 2 12.52 -10.77 11.62
C TYR A 2 11.18 -10.09 11.92
N PHE A 3 11.12 -9.11 12.83
CA PHE A 3 9.85 -8.49 13.22
C PHE A 3 9.20 -7.66 12.11
N PHE A 4 9.98 -7.08 11.19
CA PHE A 4 9.47 -6.25 10.10
C PHE A 4 9.47 -6.93 8.73
N GLU A 5 9.90 -8.19 8.59
CA GLU A 5 10.28 -8.72 7.27
C GLU A 5 9.14 -9.09 6.31
N LEU A 6 7.87 -9.08 6.72
CA LEU A 6 6.83 -9.78 5.93
C LEU A 6 5.55 -8.99 5.59
N ILE A 7 5.59 -7.66 5.60
CA ILE A 7 4.48 -6.85 5.04
C ILE A 7 4.32 -7.10 3.51
N SER A 8 5.36 -7.63 2.85
CA SER A 8 5.42 -7.72 1.39
C SER A 8 4.65 -8.87 0.72
N TYR A 9 4.44 -10.03 1.36
CA TYR A 9 3.95 -11.22 0.64
C TYR A 9 2.46 -11.15 0.23
N PHE A 10 1.66 -10.28 0.85
CA PHE A 10 0.23 -10.17 0.60
C PHE A 10 -0.15 -9.19 -0.52
N LEU A 11 0.78 -8.35 -0.95
CA LEU A 11 0.55 -7.29 -1.92
C LEU A 11 0.36 -7.85 -3.33
N LEU A 12 1.09 -8.92 -3.65
CA LEU A 12 1.00 -9.59 -4.95
C LEU A 12 -0.34 -10.34 -5.14
N LEU A 13 -1.05 -10.74 -4.10
CA LEU A 13 -2.28 -11.53 -4.24
C LEU A 13 -3.57 -10.69 -4.11
N ASN A 14 -3.53 -9.56 -3.38
CA ASN A 14 -4.73 -8.73 -3.16
C ASN A 14 -4.85 -7.52 -4.10
N PHE A 15 -3.75 -7.04 -4.68
CA PHE A 15 -3.80 -6.01 -5.72
C PHE A 15 -3.87 -6.60 -7.13
N ILE A 16 -3.45 -7.86 -7.30
CA ILE A 16 -3.82 -8.67 -8.47
C ILE A 16 -5.20 -9.31 -8.22
N HIS A 17 -6.21 -8.49 -7.97
CA HIS A 17 -7.52 -8.86 -8.50
C HIS A 17 -7.50 -8.41 -9.94
N SER A 18 -7.09 -9.34 -10.80
CA SER A 18 -7.66 -9.42 -12.13
C SER A 18 -9.15 -9.19 -11.98
N LEU A 19 -9.61 -8.01 -12.41
CA LEU A 19 -10.99 -7.87 -12.84
C LEU A 19 -11.30 -9.15 -13.64
N PRO A 20 -12.46 -9.79 -13.42
CA PRO A 20 -12.79 -10.99 -14.17
C PRO A 20 -12.52 -10.69 -15.63
N VAL A 21 -11.66 -11.51 -16.25
CA VAL A 21 -11.38 -11.46 -17.68
C VAL A 21 -12.68 -11.84 -18.36
N GLN A 22 -13.62 -10.90 -18.40
CA GLN A 22 -14.66 -10.90 -19.38
C GLN A 22 -13.95 -10.51 -20.67
N ASN A 23 -14.02 -11.40 -21.65
CA ASN A 23 -13.60 -11.15 -23.03
C ASN A 23 -13.76 -9.67 -23.36
N SER A 24 -12.64 -8.99 -23.58
CA SER A 24 -12.57 -7.62 -24.04
C SER A 24 -13.45 -7.49 -25.27
N THR A 25 -14.67 -6.99 -25.09
CA THR A 25 -15.38 -6.38 -26.20
C THR A 25 -14.52 -5.20 -26.66
N ASN A 26 -14.45 -4.94 -27.96
CA ASN A 26 -13.62 -3.91 -28.58
C ASN A 26 -13.83 -2.46 -28.03
N GLY A 27 -14.64 -2.26 -26.99
CA GLY A 27 -14.90 -1.00 -26.30
C GLY A 27 -14.22 -0.80 -24.92
N ASP A 28 -13.67 -1.84 -24.28
CA ASP A 28 -13.02 -1.67 -22.96
C ASP A 28 -11.57 -1.18 -23.07
N VAL A 29 -11.32 0.04 -22.59
CA VAL A 29 -10.00 0.68 -22.62
C VAL A 29 -9.23 0.56 -21.31
N SER A 30 -9.71 -0.24 -20.34
CA SER A 30 -9.08 -0.38 -19.02
C SER A 30 -7.60 -0.75 -19.08
N ALA A 31 -7.22 -1.69 -19.94
CA ALA A 31 -5.81 -2.10 -20.07
C ALA A 31 -4.93 -0.95 -20.58
N CYS A 32 -5.44 -0.19 -21.56
CA CYS A 32 -4.75 0.99 -22.09
C CYS A 32 -4.61 2.08 -21.02
N LEU A 33 -5.66 2.35 -20.25
CA LEU A 33 -5.60 3.34 -19.15
C LEU A 33 -4.61 2.93 -18.06
N LYS A 34 -4.55 1.64 -17.69
CA LYS A 34 -3.53 1.14 -16.76
C LYS A 34 -2.12 1.41 -17.29
N ALA A 35 -1.87 1.11 -18.56
CA ALA A 35 -0.58 1.33 -19.20
C ALA A 35 -0.22 2.82 -19.24
N PHE A 36 -1.17 3.67 -19.67
CA PHE A 36 -1.02 5.13 -19.67
C PHE A 36 -0.65 5.68 -18.28
N TYR A 37 -1.43 5.36 -17.25
CA TYR A 37 -1.16 5.87 -15.90
C TYR A 37 0.20 5.40 -15.38
N LYS A 38 0.60 4.17 -15.68
CA LYS A 38 1.92 3.64 -15.30
C LYS A 38 3.05 4.40 -15.99
N ALA A 39 2.96 4.61 -17.30
CA ALA A 39 3.95 5.34 -18.07
C ALA A 39 4.06 6.81 -17.62
N ALA A 40 2.90 7.47 -17.41
CA ALA A 40 2.84 8.85 -16.94
C ALA A 40 3.42 9.00 -15.53
N TYR A 41 3.13 8.06 -14.63
CA TYR A 41 3.65 8.09 -13.26
C TYR A 41 5.18 7.93 -13.21
N ARG A 42 5.73 7.12 -14.11
CA ARG A 42 7.18 6.87 -14.21
C ARG A 42 7.94 7.95 -14.99
N GLY A 43 7.23 8.91 -15.59
CA GLY A 43 7.84 9.92 -16.44
C GLY A 43 8.50 9.33 -17.69
N GLU A 44 7.96 8.24 -18.24
CA GLU A 44 8.52 7.58 -19.44
C GLU A 44 8.38 8.44 -20.70
N TYR A 45 7.49 9.46 -20.66
CA TYR A 45 7.19 10.36 -21.77
C TYR A 45 7.27 11.82 -21.30
N ASN A 46 8.13 12.64 -21.91
CA ASN A 46 8.36 14.04 -21.49
C ASN A 46 7.07 14.88 -21.42
N CYS A 47 6.07 14.58 -22.26
CA CYS A 47 4.82 15.32 -22.26
C CYS A 47 3.99 15.13 -20.98
N THR A 48 4.19 14.03 -20.23
CA THR A 48 3.39 13.72 -19.03
C THR A 48 3.78 14.55 -17.82
N GLU A 49 4.94 15.21 -17.84
CA GLU A 49 5.38 16.12 -16.76
C GLU A 49 4.59 17.43 -16.72
N SER A 50 3.99 17.81 -17.86
CA SER A 50 3.30 19.10 -18.01
C SER A 50 1.93 19.17 -17.33
N PHE A 51 1.39 18.04 -16.89
CA PHE A 51 0.08 17.96 -16.25
C PHE A 51 -0.06 16.78 -15.30
N ASP A 52 -0.74 17.01 -14.17
CA ASP A 52 -1.08 15.95 -13.24
C ASP A 52 -2.33 15.16 -13.69
N PHE A 53 -2.10 14.03 -14.35
CA PHE A 53 -3.17 13.12 -14.80
C PHE A 53 -3.88 12.35 -13.66
N PHE A 54 -3.42 12.48 -12.41
CA PHE A 54 -3.91 11.72 -11.25
C PHE A 54 -4.97 12.49 -10.44
N GLN A 55 -5.36 13.68 -10.89
CA GLN A 55 -6.38 14.52 -10.27
C GLN A 55 -7.69 13.76 -10.01
N VAL A 56 -8.22 13.90 -8.79
CA VAL A 56 -9.48 13.26 -8.36
C VAL A 56 -10.72 14.10 -8.67
N VAL A 57 -10.54 15.41 -8.92
CA VAL A 57 -11.63 16.35 -9.22
C VAL A 57 -12.00 16.27 -10.72
N PRO A 58 -13.25 15.92 -11.07
CA PRO A 58 -13.64 15.70 -12.47
C PRO A 58 -13.41 16.91 -13.40
N ALA A 59 -13.63 18.13 -12.90
CA ALA A 59 -13.43 19.35 -13.70
C ALA A 59 -11.96 19.56 -14.10
N PHE A 60 -11.02 19.33 -13.17
CA PHE A 60 -9.59 19.44 -13.47
C PHE A 60 -9.11 18.30 -14.36
N GLN A 61 -9.64 17.10 -14.15
CA GLN A 61 -9.38 15.97 -15.03
C GLN A 61 -9.87 16.26 -16.45
N GLN A 62 -11.08 16.78 -16.63
CA GLN A 62 -11.63 17.12 -17.94
C GLN A 62 -10.79 18.18 -18.65
N ALA A 63 -10.43 19.26 -17.96
CA ALA A 63 -9.59 20.33 -18.50
C ALA A 63 -8.23 19.77 -18.94
N GLY A 64 -7.59 18.98 -18.07
CA GLY A 64 -6.28 18.40 -18.32
C GLY A 64 -6.22 17.44 -19.49
N PHE A 65 -7.13 16.47 -19.53
CA PHE A 65 -7.20 15.52 -20.65
C PHE A 65 -7.56 16.25 -21.95
N THR A 66 -8.36 17.32 -21.90
CA THR A 66 -8.66 18.14 -23.08
C THR A 66 -7.41 18.88 -23.57
N SER A 67 -6.69 19.58 -22.69
CA SER A 67 -5.51 20.38 -23.08
C SER A 67 -4.31 19.51 -23.44
N HIS A 68 -4.18 18.32 -22.84
CA HIS A 68 -3.08 17.38 -23.06
C HIS A 68 -3.52 16.14 -23.85
N LYS A 69 -4.56 16.27 -24.68
CA LYS A 69 -5.07 15.18 -25.54
C LYS A 69 -3.98 14.57 -26.41
N SER A 70 -3.11 15.40 -26.99
CA SER A 70 -2.00 14.94 -27.82
C SER A 70 -1.05 14.02 -27.05
N CYS A 71 -0.68 14.40 -25.83
CA CYS A 71 0.17 13.60 -24.95
C CYS A 71 -0.49 12.26 -24.60
N PHE A 72 -1.77 12.27 -24.22
CA PHE A 72 -2.48 11.03 -23.95
C PHE A 72 -2.48 10.08 -25.16
N LEU A 73 -2.74 10.62 -26.36
CA LEU A 73 -2.77 9.81 -27.58
C LEU A 73 -1.38 9.34 -28.02
N GLU A 74 -0.32 10.10 -27.75
CA GLU A 74 1.07 9.70 -27.98
C GLU A 74 1.40 8.47 -27.14
N VAL A 75 1.20 8.54 -25.82
CA VAL A 75 1.43 7.41 -24.91
C VAL A 75 0.54 6.22 -25.28
N ALA A 76 -0.74 6.46 -25.57
CA ALA A 76 -1.67 5.38 -25.91
C ALA A 76 -1.30 4.67 -27.22
N LYS A 77 -0.64 5.36 -28.15
CA LYS A 77 -0.20 4.76 -29.43
C LYS A 77 0.91 3.74 -29.21
N GLU A 78 1.81 4.01 -28.27
CA GLU A 78 2.99 3.19 -27.99
C GLU A 78 2.68 2.09 -26.96
N GLU A 79 1.89 2.40 -25.92
CA GLU A 79 1.65 1.50 -24.79
C GLU A 79 0.41 0.61 -24.94
N CYS A 80 -0.54 0.97 -25.81
CA CYS A 80 -1.81 0.26 -25.93
C CYS A 80 -1.89 -0.61 -27.18
N SER A 81 -2.84 -1.57 -27.17
CA SER A 81 -3.15 -2.31 -28.39
C SER A 81 -3.65 -1.36 -29.49
N ILE A 82 -3.31 -1.68 -30.75
CA ILE A 82 -3.75 -0.91 -31.93
C ILE A 82 -5.27 -0.70 -31.93
N ALA A 83 -6.04 -1.71 -31.53
CA ALA A 83 -7.50 -1.63 -31.44
C ALA A 83 -7.97 -0.58 -30.41
N GLN A 84 -7.37 -0.56 -29.21
CA GLN A 84 -7.71 0.40 -28.16
C GLN A 84 -7.27 1.82 -28.53
N TYR A 85 -6.08 1.98 -29.12
CA TYR A 85 -5.62 3.27 -29.63
C TYR A 85 -6.58 3.82 -30.71
N ASN A 86 -6.98 3.00 -31.68
CA ASN A 86 -7.90 3.41 -32.75
C ASN A 86 -9.26 3.84 -32.18
N LEU A 87 -9.77 3.11 -31.18
CA LEU A 87 -10.99 3.50 -30.48
C LEU A 87 -10.82 4.86 -29.77
N LEU A 88 -9.78 5.00 -28.95
CA LEU A 88 -9.53 6.22 -28.15
C LEU A 88 -9.28 7.45 -29.03
N SER A 89 -8.52 7.31 -30.12
CA SER A 89 -8.24 8.40 -31.04
C SER A 89 -9.50 8.86 -31.80
N THR A 90 -10.36 7.93 -32.20
CA THR A 90 -11.59 8.22 -32.95
C THR A 90 -12.74 8.68 -32.05
N LYS A 91 -12.85 8.11 -30.85
CA LYS A 91 -13.95 8.33 -29.89
C LYS A 91 -13.48 9.05 -28.62
N TYR A 92 -12.47 9.90 -28.76
CA TYR A 92 -11.83 10.55 -27.63
C TYR A 92 -12.79 11.31 -26.73
N GLN A 93 -13.73 12.07 -27.32
CA GLN A 93 -14.67 12.85 -26.54
C GLN A 93 -15.63 11.95 -25.75
N ASP A 94 -16.07 10.85 -26.35
CA ASP A 94 -16.93 9.88 -25.67
C ASP A 94 -16.19 9.23 -24.49
N PHE A 95 -14.92 8.84 -24.70
CA PHE A 95 -14.04 8.37 -23.63
C PHE A 95 -13.89 9.42 -22.51
N LEU A 96 -13.61 10.67 -22.85
CA LEU A 96 -13.42 11.74 -21.88
C LEU A 96 -14.70 12.00 -21.09
N ASN A 97 -15.86 11.96 -21.75
CA ASN A 97 -17.16 12.08 -21.09
C ASN A 97 -17.37 10.95 -20.08
N VAL A 98 -17.04 9.70 -20.43
CA VAL A 98 -17.10 8.55 -19.51
C VAL A 98 -16.16 8.75 -18.31
N LEU A 99 -14.97 9.31 -18.53
CA LEU A 99 -14.00 9.52 -17.45
C LEU A 99 -14.40 10.64 -16.47
N THR A 100 -15.17 11.64 -16.92
CA THR A 100 -15.36 12.91 -16.19
C THR A 100 -16.81 13.22 -15.82
N THR A 101 -17.79 12.53 -16.39
CA THR A 101 -19.20 12.73 -16.05
C THR A 101 -19.54 11.92 -14.81
N VAL A 102 -19.69 12.60 -13.67
CA VAL A 102 -20.08 11.96 -12.41
C VAL A 102 -21.46 11.31 -12.57
N PRO A 103 -21.58 9.98 -12.39
CA PRO A 103 -22.85 9.31 -12.51
C PRO A 103 -23.77 9.62 -11.31
N PRO A 104 -25.10 9.45 -11.44
CA PRO A 104 -26.03 9.56 -10.32
C PRO A 104 -25.66 8.65 -9.14
N SER A 105 -26.08 9.02 -7.92
CA SER A 105 -25.73 8.31 -6.69
C SER A 105 -26.23 6.85 -6.61
N VAL A 106 -27.16 6.45 -7.47
CA VAL A 106 -27.73 5.10 -7.55
C VAL A 106 -27.00 4.17 -8.52
N THR A 107 -26.00 4.68 -9.24
CA THR A 107 -25.27 3.91 -10.26
C THR A 107 -24.37 2.85 -9.62
N PRO A 108 -24.36 1.59 -10.12
CA PRO A 108 -23.52 0.54 -9.56
C PRO A 108 -22.03 0.80 -9.80
N CYS A 109 -21.18 0.33 -8.88
CA CYS A 109 -19.72 0.46 -8.98
C CYS A 109 -19.09 -0.22 -10.22
N SER A 110 -19.85 -1.05 -10.95
CA SER A 110 -19.43 -1.65 -12.22
C SER A 110 -19.44 -0.67 -13.40
N ASP A 111 -19.95 0.55 -13.22
CA ASP A 111 -19.94 1.59 -14.24
C ASP A 111 -18.52 1.98 -14.65
N SER A 112 -18.33 2.24 -15.95
CA SER A 112 -17.03 2.58 -16.53
C SER A 112 -16.40 3.82 -15.90
N TYR A 113 -17.19 4.80 -15.44
CA TYR A 113 -16.68 5.97 -14.73
C TYR A 113 -15.85 5.56 -13.51
N PHE A 114 -16.42 4.72 -12.63
CA PHE A 114 -15.76 4.27 -11.41
C PHE A 114 -14.57 3.35 -11.74
N LYS A 115 -14.77 2.42 -12.67
CA LYS A 115 -13.74 1.47 -13.11
C LYS A 115 -12.51 2.21 -13.63
N TYR A 116 -12.68 3.17 -14.52
CA TYR A 116 -11.56 3.89 -15.16
C TYR A 116 -10.86 4.84 -14.20
N ASN A 117 -11.61 5.54 -13.36
CA ASN A 117 -11.01 6.45 -12.41
C ASN A 117 -10.25 5.74 -11.28
N ALA A 118 -10.62 4.52 -10.91
CA ALA A 118 -9.85 3.74 -9.93
C ALA A 118 -8.43 3.40 -10.44
N LEU A 119 -8.23 3.31 -11.76
CA LEU A 119 -6.96 2.88 -12.35
C LEU A 119 -5.81 3.85 -12.10
N LYS A 120 -6.10 5.14 -11.90
CA LYS A 120 -5.07 6.17 -11.66
C LYS A 120 -4.35 5.99 -10.33
N CYS A 121 -4.96 5.30 -9.35
CA CYS A 121 -4.31 4.98 -8.09
C CYS A 121 -3.32 3.80 -8.22
N GLY A 122 -3.42 3.01 -9.30
CA GLY A 122 -2.65 1.79 -9.54
C GLY A 122 -1.13 1.98 -9.42
N PRO A 123 -0.52 2.95 -10.15
CA PRO A 123 0.93 3.14 -10.11
C PRO A 123 1.47 3.46 -8.71
N MET A 124 0.74 4.28 -7.92
CA MET A 124 1.12 4.57 -6.53
C MET A 124 1.03 3.31 -5.64
N MET A 125 0.00 2.48 -5.83
CA MET A 125 -0.12 1.21 -5.11
C MET A 125 0.99 0.23 -5.48
N ASP A 126 1.37 0.16 -6.76
CA ASP A 126 2.50 -0.65 -7.22
C ASP A 126 3.81 -0.14 -6.61
N GLU A 127 4.03 1.18 -6.56
CA GLU A 127 5.20 1.76 -5.91
C GLU A 127 5.25 1.43 -4.41
N LEU A 128 4.14 1.59 -3.70
CA LEU A 128 4.06 1.25 -2.27
C LEU A 128 4.41 -0.23 -2.07
N SER A 129 3.91 -1.11 -2.94
CA SER A 129 4.22 -2.53 -2.88
C SER A 129 5.70 -2.83 -3.02
N HIS A 130 6.37 -2.21 -4.00
CA HIS A 130 7.81 -2.40 -4.21
C HIS A 130 8.63 -1.82 -3.05
N ARG A 131 8.35 -0.59 -2.62
CA ARG A 131 9.11 0.06 -1.53
C ARG A 131 8.95 -0.65 -0.19
N THR A 132 7.82 -1.31 0.05
CA THR A 132 7.60 -2.10 1.27
C THR A 132 8.59 -3.27 1.38
N ILE A 133 8.97 -3.89 0.26
CA ILE A 133 10.04 -4.92 0.23
C ILE A 133 11.35 -4.33 0.73
N ASP A 134 11.73 -3.17 0.19
CA ASP A 134 13.03 -2.58 0.45
C ASP A 134 13.21 -2.19 1.91
N ILE A 135 12.19 -1.55 2.51
CA ILE A 135 12.33 -1.08 3.88
C ILE A 135 12.34 -2.28 4.84
N ASN A 136 11.65 -3.40 4.59
CA ASN A 136 11.63 -4.57 5.48
C ASN A 136 13.02 -5.05 5.94
N SER A 137 14.06 -4.83 5.12
CA SER A 137 15.47 -5.15 5.43
C SER A 137 16.23 -4.10 6.26
N VAL A 138 15.65 -2.92 6.50
CA VAL A 138 16.32 -1.77 7.13
C VAL A 138 15.94 -1.67 8.62
N ALA A 139 16.92 -1.45 9.49
CA ALA A 139 16.63 -1.20 10.91
C ALA A 139 15.72 0.04 11.06
N ALA A 140 14.74 -0.03 11.97
CA ALA A 140 13.86 1.10 12.23
C ALA A 140 14.69 2.30 12.73
N LYS A 141 14.38 3.48 12.20
CA LYS A 141 15.03 4.74 12.56
C LYS A 141 14.01 5.86 12.46
N ILE A 142 13.96 6.69 13.49
CA ILE A 142 13.10 7.87 13.52
C ILE A 142 13.58 8.90 12.51
N ASN A 143 12.62 9.49 11.80
CA ASN A 143 12.82 10.47 10.75
C ASN A 143 13.71 9.94 9.62
N ASP A 144 13.67 8.64 9.35
CA ASP A 144 14.28 8.10 8.14
C ASP A 144 13.51 8.59 6.92
N THR A 145 14.22 9.23 5.98
CA THR A 145 13.62 9.85 4.79
C THR A 145 12.81 8.84 3.98
N LYS A 146 13.27 7.59 3.84
CA LYS A 146 12.56 6.57 3.06
C LYS A 146 11.24 6.18 3.71
N ILE A 147 11.22 6.09 5.05
CA ILE A 147 10.00 5.81 5.81
C ILE A 147 9.02 6.98 5.69
N LEU A 148 9.50 8.22 5.82
CA LEU A 148 8.66 9.41 5.69
C LEU A 148 8.04 9.53 4.29
N GLU A 149 8.80 9.27 3.22
CA GLU A 149 8.29 9.23 1.85
C GLU A 149 7.20 8.15 1.67
N MET A 150 7.37 6.97 2.29
CA MET A 150 6.33 5.94 2.25
C MET A 150 5.07 6.32 3.03
N ILE A 151 5.20 7.05 4.14
CA ILE A 151 4.05 7.59 4.88
C ILE A 151 3.28 8.57 3.99
N GLU A 152 3.98 9.48 3.30
CA GLU A 152 3.34 10.41 2.36
C GLU A 152 2.67 9.68 1.20
N LEU A 153 3.31 8.63 0.67
CA LEU A 153 2.73 7.79 -0.39
C LEU A 153 1.45 7.09 0.08
N CYS A 154 1.40 6.61 1.33
CA CYS A 154 0.19 6.06 1.92
C CYS A 154 -0.95 7.08 1.93
N ASP A 155 -0.68 8.30 2.41
CA ASP A 155 -1.69 9.35 2.50
C ASP A 155 -2.20 9.76 1.10
N LYS A 156 -1.32 9.78 0.08
CA LYS A 156 -1.69 10.01 -1.34
C LYS A 156 -2.60 8.91 -1.88
N ILE A 157 -2.29 7.64 -1.61
CA ILE A 157 -3.13 6.51 -2.05
C ILE A 157 -4.49 6.57 -1.35
N GLU A 158 -4.52 6.80 -0.04
CA GLU A 158 -5.77 6.93 0.74
C GLU A 158 -6.67 8.01 0.15
N ALA A 159 -6.11 9.18 -0.17
CA ALA A 159 -6.85 10.25 -0.85
C ALA A 159 -7.35 9.80 -2.23
N CYS A 160 -6.51 9.11 -3.01
CA CYS A 160 -6.85 8.63 -4.36
C CYS A 160 -8.01 7.61 -4.34
N ILE A 161 -8.03 6.69 -3.38
CA ILE A 161 -9.06 5.63 -3.28
C ILE A 161 -10.27 6.01 -2.41
N SER A 162 -10.24 7.19 -1.79
CA SER A 162 -11.33 7.70 -0.96
C SER A 162 -12.68 7.80 -1.70
N PRO A 163 -12.74 8.11 -3.03
CA PRO A 163 -14.02 8.16 -3.73
C PRO A 163 -14.74 6.80 -3.67
N VAL A 164 -16.06 6.86 -3.54
CA VAL A 164 -16.93 5.68 -3.51
C VAL A 164 -16.70 4.86 -4.78
N CYS A 165 -16.69 3.53 -4.63
CA CYS A 165 -16.47 2.54 -5.68
C CYS A 165 -15.04 2.39 -6.24
N TYR A 166 -14.06 3.22 -5.87
CA TYR A 166 -12.68 3.03 -6.39
C TYR A 166 -11.95 1.87 -5.72
N SER A 167 -12.36 1.50 -4.52
CA SER A 167 -11.77 0.38 -3.79
C SER A 167 -12.79 -0.28 -2.88
N SER A 168 -12.66 -1.58 -2.72
CA SER A 168 -13.44 -2.35 -1.73
C SER A 168 -13.00 -2.02 -0.31
N GLU A 169 -13.88 -2.26 0.66
CA GLU A 169 -13.55 -2.13 2.08
C GLU A 169 -12.34 -2.99 2.48
N ASN A 170 -12.18 -4.17 1.87
CA ASN A 170 -11.03 -5.04 2.14
C ASN A 170 -9.72 -4.45 1.61
N GLN A 171 -9.74 -3.81 0.44
CA GLN A 171 -8.57 -3.12 -0.12
C GLN A 171 -8.20 -1.90 0.75
N ARG A 172 -9.19 -1.12 1.18
CA ARG A 172 -8.98 0.02 2.09
C ARG A 172 -8.38 -0.40 3.42
N LYS A 173 -8.94 -1.45 4.04
CA LYS A 173 -8.39 -2.03 5.28
C LYS A 173 -6.96 -2.53 5.08
N SER A 174 -6.70 -3.22 3.96
CA SER A 174 -5.36 -3.71 3.64
C SER A 174 -4.36 -2.57 3.51
N LEU A 175 -4.73 -1.47 2.82
CA LEU A 175 -3.90 -0.27 2.73
C LEU A 175 -3.63 0.32 4.11
N GLN A 176 -4.67 0.53 4.92
CA GLN A 176 -4.52 1.07 6.28
C GLN A 176 -3.58 0.22 7.14
N GLU A 177 -3.66 -1.10 7.05
CA GLU A 177 -2.75 -2.01 7.76
C GLU A 177 -1.30 -1.82 7.32
N ILE A 178 -1.04 -1.70 6.02
CA ILE A 178 0.31 -1.43 5.47
C ILE A 178 0.80 -0.07 5.97
N SER A 179 -0.03 0.97 5.83
CA SER A 179 0.29 2.33 6.24
C SER A 179 0.59 2.43 7.73
N ASN A 180 -0.17 1.73 8.56
CA ASN A 180 0.08 1.64 10.00
C ASN A 180 1.39 0.88 10.29
N GLY A 181 1.68 -0.18 9.54
CA GLY A 181 2.96 -0.88 9.62
C GLY A 181 4.15 0.03 9.28
N VAL A 182 4.05 0.83 8.23
CA VAL A 182 5.08 1.83 7.86
C VAL A 182 5.21 2.90 8.95
N LYS A 183 4.09 3.45 9.44
CA LYS A 183 4.08 4.47 10.52
C LYS A 183 4.70 3.93 11.82
N LEU A 184 4.43 2.66 12.17
CA LEU A 184 5.02 2.00 13.33
C LEU A 184 6.56 1.99 13.28
N ARG A 185 7.17 1.88 12.10
CA ARG A 185 8.63 1.87 11.95
C ARG A 185 9.29 3.22 12.25
N ASN A 186 8.50 4.28 12.27
CA ASN A 186 8.94 5.62 12.66
C ASN A 186 8.70 5.91 14.16
N THR A 187 8.51 4.89 15.00
CA THR A 187 8.33 5.06 16.46
C THR A 187 9.55 4.63 17.26
N GLU A 188 9.69 5.19 18.46
CA GLU A 188 10.73 4.81 19.44
C GLU A 188 10.59 3.33 19.87
N PHE A 189 9.36 2.80 19.87
CA PHE A 189 9.08 1.37 20.09
C PHE A 189 9.77 0.49 19.04
N ALA A 190 9.58 0.78 17.74
CA ALA A 190 10.17 0.01 16.66
C ALA A 190 11.70 0.12 16.62
N VAL A 191 12.24 1.32 16.92
CA VAL A 191 13.68 1.54 17.09
C VAL A 191 14.23 0.68 18.23
N CYS A 192 13.50 0.61 19.36
CA CYS A 192 13.91 -0.20 20.50
C CYS A 192 13.94 -1.70 20.19
N ILE A 193 12.89 -2.23 19.53
CA ILE A 193 12.89 -3.63 19.06
C ILE A 193 14.11 -3.88 18.18
N SER A 194 14.34 -3.03 17.17
CA SER A 194 15.49 -3.16 16.27
C SER A 194 16.83 -3.12 17.03
N LYS A 195 16.92 -2.33 18.10
CA LYS A 195 18.10 -2.23 18.96
C LYS A 195 18.31 -3.52 19.78
N ILE A 196 17.27 -4.04 20.42
CA ILE A 196 17.31 -5.29 21.19
C ILE A 196 17.69 -6.44 20.26
N GLU A 197 17.07 -6.54 19.09
CA GLU A 197 17.37 -7.60 18.13
C GLU A 197 18.82 -7.57 17.64
N ARG A 198 19.35 -6.38 17.38
CA ARG A 198 20.72 -6.23 16.88
C ARG A 198 21.76 -6.46 17.96
N GLN A 199 21.48 -6.06 19.20
CA GLN A 199 22.45 -6.15 20.30
C GLN A 199 22.37 -7.48 21.05
N SER A 200 21.26 -8.22 20.91
CA SER A 200 20.98 -9.48 21.60
C SER A 200 21.44 -9.45 23.06
N PRO A 201 20.94 -8.49 23.86
CA PRO A 201 21.38 -8.34 25.24
C PRO A 201 21.07 -9.60 26.04
N ASP A 202 21.85 -9.86 27.08
CA ASP A 202 21.51 -10.90 28.06
C ASP A 202 20.26 -10.46 28.83
N LEU A 203 19.18 -11.23 28.68
CA LEU A 203 17.88 -10.98 29.34
C LEU A 203 17.61 -12.00 30.48
N SER A 204 18.62 -12.77 30.90
CA SER A 204 18.48 -13.82 31.93
C SER A 204 17.96 -13.30 33.28
N GLU A 205 18.21 -12.03 33.61
CA GLU A 205 17.68 -11.38 34.82
C GLU A 205 16.15 -11.17 34.77
N TYR A 206 15.56 -11.16 33.58
CA TYR A 206 14.11 -11.00 33.37
C TYR A 206 13.41 -12.36 33.36
N THR A 207 13.32 -12.98 34.54
CA THR A 207 12.68 -14.29 34.73
C THR A 207 11.22 -14.36 34.26
N CYS A 208 10.54 -13.20 34.14
CA CYS A 208 9.19 -13.12 33.59
C CYS A 208 9.07 -13.48 32.11
N LEU A 209 10.17 -13.51 31.34
CA LEU A 209 10.16 -13.95 29.94
C LEU A 209 9.92 -15.45 29.79
N ASP A 210 10.28 -16.24 30.80
CA ASP A 210 10.08 -17.71 30.81
C ASP A 210 10.68 -18.38 29.56
N GLY A 211 11.88 -17.94 29.18
CA GLY A 211 12.61 -18.44 28.01
C GLY A 211 12.22 -17.84 26.66
N ILE A 212 11.25 -16.92 26.59
CA ILE A 212 10.89 -16.21 25.35
C ILE A 212 11.91 -15.12 25.04
N ASP A 213 12.50 -15.19 23.85
CA ASP A 213 13.43 -14.18 23.32
C ASP A 213 12.72 -13.21 22.37
N PHE A 214 13.14 -11.93 22.37
CA PHE A 214 12.74 -10.94 21.36
C PHE A 214 13.20 -11.32 19.95
N ASN A 215 14.24 -12.14 19.82
CA ASN A 215 14.80 -12.62 18.56
C ASN A 215 14.18 -13.93 18.04
N THR A 216 13.13 -14.44 18.69
CA THR A 216 12.50 -15.70 18.26
C THR A 216 11.86 -15.58 16.88
N ASP A 217 12.10 -16.56 16.01
CA ASP A 217 11.45 -16.68 14.71
C ASP A 217 10.07 -17.36 14.80
N ASP A 218 9.72 -17.90 15.97
CA ASP A 218 8.41 -18.50 16.21
C ASP A 218 7.36 -17.41 16.42
N ARG A 219 6.47 -17.26 15.44
CA ARG A 219 5.37 -16.29 15.46
C ARG A 219 4.46 -16.45 16.67
N LYS A 220 4.25 -17.66 17.17
CA LYS A 220 3.45 -17.89 18.38
C LYS A 220 4.16 -17.31 19.60
N MET A 221 5.47 -17.50 19.71
CA MET A 221 6.28 -16.90 20.78
C MET A 221 6.33 -15.37 20.66
N GLN A 222 6.42 -14.82 19.45
CA GLN A 222 6.33 -13.37 19.22
C GLN A 222 4.98 -12.81 19.67
N ILE A 223 3.86 -13.49 19.35
CA ILE A 223 2.53 -13.11 19.82
C ILE A 223 2.46 -13.20 21.36
N GLU A 224 3.01 -14.26 21.94
CA GLU A 224 3.03 -14.45 23.41
C GLU A 224 3.83 -13.35 24.12
N LEU A 225 4.96 -12.92 23.55
CA LEU A 225 5.79 -11.84 24.08
C LEU A 225 4.98 -10.55 24.29
N TYR A 226 4.15 -10.19 23.32
CA TYR A 226 3.37 -8.95 23.34
C TYR A 226 1.94 -9.09 23.90
N THR A 227 1.50 -10.31 24.23
CA THR A 227 0.18 -10.55 24.85
C THR A 227 0.32 -11.00 26.30
N VAL A 228 0.96 -12.14 26.54
CA VAL A 228 1.10 -12.77 27.86
C VAL A 228 2.27 -12.15 28.62
N LYS A 229 3.43 -12.01 27.98
CA LYS A 229 4.63 -11.41 28.59
C LYS A 229 4.70 -9.89 28.43
N LYS A 230 3.58 -9.26 28.05
CA LYS A 230 3.49 -7.83 27.70
C LYS A 230 4.10 -6.89 28.74
N VAL A 231 3.81 -7.12 30.02
CA VAL A 231 4.36 -6.31 31.13
C VAL A 231 5.88 -6.47 31.23
N CYS A 232 6.38 -7.69 31.05
CA CYS A 232 7.81 -8.00 31.02
C CYS A 232 8.49 -7.31 29.83
N ALA A 233 7.91 -7.44 28.63
CA ALA A 233 8.41 -6.80 27.42
C ALA A 233 8.47 -5.27 27.57
N LYS A 234 7.42 -4.64 28.11
CA LYS A 234 7.41 -3.19 28.39
C LYS A 234 8.52 -2.79 29.34
N ARG A 235 8.75 -3.55 30.41
CA ARG A 235 9.82 -3.28 31.37
C ARG A 235 11.19 -3.36 30.68
N ILE A 236 11.46 -4.42 29.93
CA ILE A 236 12.74 -4.60 29.21
C ILE A 236 12.99 -3.46 28.23
N MET A 237 11.98 -3.10 27.43
CA MET A 237 12.09 -1.99 26.47
C MET A 237 12.37 -0.67 27.17
N LYS A 238 11.72 -0.40 28.30
CA LYS A 238 11.97 0.79 29.11
C LYS A 238 13.39 0.80 29.70
N ASP A 239 13.84 -0.32 30.27
CA ASP A 239 15.15 -0.44 30.90
C ASP A 239 16.28 -0.30 29.86
N PHE A 240 16.07 -0.81 28.65
CA PHE A 240 17.09 -0.84 27.59
C PHE A 240 17.09 0.38 26.64
N CYS A 241 15.94 1.01 26.46
CA CYS A 241 15.74 2.09 25.48
C CYS A 241 15.21 3.40 26.07
N GLY A 242 14.77 3.38 27.33
CA GLY A 242 14.21 4.54 28.03
C GLY A 242 12.70 4.71 27.86
N GLU A 243 12.14 5.70 28.56
CA GLU A 243 10.68 5.94 28.65
C GLU A 243 10.01 6.16 27.29
N ARG A 244 10.70 6.84 26.35
CA ARG A 244 10.13 7.16 25.04
C ARG A 244 9.77 5.91 24.22
N ALA A 245 10.49 4.80 24.42
CA ALA A 245 10.20 3.54 23.74
C ALA A 245 8.89 2.87 24.21
N VAL A 246 8.34 3.31 25.34
CA VAL A 246 7.16 2.70 25.97
C VAL A 246 6.02 3.68 26.23
N GLU A 247 6.14 4.92 25.75
CA GLU A 247 5.14 5.99 25.91
C GLU A 247 3.80 5.58 25.27
N ASN A 248 3.83 5.10 24.02
CA ASN A 248 2.67 4.63 23.26
C ASN A 248 2.58 3.10 23.16
N PHE A 249 3.22 2.40 24.10
CA PHE A 249 3.46 0.96 24.04
C PHE A 249 2.21 0.13 23.70
N GLU A 250 1.06 0.44 24.30
CA GLU A 250 -0.18 -0.33 24.05
C GLU A 250 -0.66 -0.23 22.60
N ASN A 251 -0.63 0.98 22.01
CA ASN A 251 -1.05 1.22 20.64
C ASN A 251 -0.05 0.63 19.62
N ASP A 252 1.24 0.75 19.93
CA ASP A 252 2.31 0.19 19.11
C ASP A 252 2.26 -1.36 19.09
N VAL A 253 2.03 -1.96 20.26
CA VAL A 253 1.80 -3.40 20.41
C VAL A 253 0.54 -3.85 19.69
N GLU A 254 -0.56 -3.12 19.80
CA GLU A 254 -1.80 -3.48 19.09
C GLU A 254 -1.57 -3.50 17.57
N THR A 255 -0.88 -2.49 17.04
CA THR A 255 -0.54 -2.39 15.61
C THR A 255 0.36 -3.53 15.17
N CYS A 256 1.39 -3.84 15.97
CA CYS A 256 2.26 -5.00 15.79
C CYS A 256 1.46 -6.32 15.75
N LEU A 257 0.62 -6.56 16.76
CA LEU A 257 -0.11 -7.82 16.92
C LEU A 257 -1.09 -8.07 15.77
N LYS A 258 -1.75 -7.03 15.25
CA LYS A 258 -2.62 -7.14 14.06
C LYS A 258 -1.84 -7.71 12.87
N ASN A 259 -0.63 -7.22 12.63
CA ASN A 259 0.23 -7.69 11.54
C ASN A 259 0.73 -9.12 11.79
N LEU A 260 1.18 -9.44 13.01
CA LEU A 260 1.66 -10.78 13.38
C LEU A 260 0.55 -11.85 13.30
N MET A 261 -0.65 -11.55 13.79
CA MET A 261 -1.77 -12.49 13.77
C MET A 261 -2.25 -12.80 12.35
N LYS A 262 -2.25 -11.81 11.45
CA LYS A 262 -2.59 -12.02 10.04
C LYS A 262 -1.60 -12.96 9.36
N LEU A 263 -0.31 -12.77 9.64
CA LEU A 263 0.76 -13.65 9.17
C LEU A 263 0.60 -15.07 9.71
N TYR A 264 0.34 -15.22 11.01
CA TYR A 264 0.16 -16.53 11.64
C TYR A 264 -1.01 -17.31 11.02
N LYS A 265 -2.19 -16.68 10.89
CA LYS A 265 -3.40 -17.30 10.30
C LYS A 265 -3.21 -17.75 8.86
N THR A 266 -2.42 -17.01 8.09
CA THR A 266 -2.16 -17.36 6.68
C THR A 266 -1.19 -18.53 6.56
N ALA A 267 -0.14 -18.55 7.38
CA ALA A 267 0.80 -19.66 7.40
C ALA A 267 0.14 -20.96 7.88
N SER A 268 -0.75 -20.89 8.88
CA SER A 268 -1.51 -22.07 9.30
C SER A 268 -2.42 -22.60 8.20
N ALA A 269 -3.10 -21.72 7.46
CA ALA A 269 -3.97 -22.13 6.36
C ALA A 269 -3.22 -22.81 5.20
N LEU A 270 -1.97 -22.42 4.92
CA LEU A 270 -1.11 -23.06 3.89
C LEU A 270 -0.56 -24.42 4.31
N ASN A 271 -0.43 -24.67 5.62
CA ASN A 271 0.04 -25.95 6.15
C ASN A 271 -1.10 -26.98 6.28
N GLU A 272 -2.35 -26.54 6.16
CA GLU A 272 -3.57 -27.37 6.21
C GLU A 272 -4.13 -27.71 4.81
N SER A 273 -3.53 -27.19 3.73
CA SER A 273 -3.89 -27.41 2.32
C SER A 273 -2.89 -28.30 1.59
#